data_AF-B6VQ84-F1
#
_entry.id   AF-B6VQ84-F1
#
_cell.length_a   1.000
_cell.length_b   1.000
_cell.length_c   1.000
_cell.angle_alpha   90.00
_cell.angle_beta   90.00
_cell.angle_gamma   90.00
#
_symmetry.space_group_name_H-M   'P 1'
#
loop_
_entity.id
_entity.type
_entity.pdbx_description
1 polymer ?
#
loop_
_entity_poly.entity_id
_entity_poly.type
_entity_poly.pdbx_seq_one_letter_code
_entity_poly.pdbx_strand_id
1 'polypeptide(L)'
;MLCGVTDNEFTIFKYPDGYYISATFLDFENPVDTVNVYRNKFTNITPTFVNSDSSAVFVSAATYSEALTNAGGNVYLFESRQKPFSMHVTDMQYFIGIHREKNHTTDMDILDSFYSKLLVNFTKFGSPSPNWEKYDPSKMNFMAMEIDTEQGIEPKMENGFHEELVNFWLINMMQIDRNIIEMKLNGEYNSFDGRAQLTTKHIGVPTSLPIIYAPAVSDPENLELISVLNQWWFYVSILLLFVIVSVLFIVCKKAVNVKRQPLLV
;
A
#
# COMPACT_ATOMS: atom_id res chain seq x y z
N MET A 1 -9.58 7.27 -19.32
CA MET A 1 -8.32 7.29 -18.56
C MET A 1 -8.09 5.90 -17.99
N LEU A 2 -6.84 5.44 -17.97
CA LEU A 2 -6.41 4.30 -17.14
C LEU A 2 -5.62 4.91 -15.97
N CYS A 3 -6.00 4.59 -14.74
CA CYS A 3 -5.33 5.03 -13.52
C CYS A 3 -4.84 3.80 -12.76
N GLY A 4 -3.62 3.85 -12.24
CA GLY A 4 -2.95 2.72 -11.63
C GLY A 4 -2.15 3.14 -10.42
N VAL A 5 -2.16 2.28 -9.42
CA VAL A 5 -1.32 2.38 -8.21
C VAL A 5 -0.76 1.01 -7.86
N THR A 6 0.21 0.97 -6.97
CA THR A 6 0.70 -0.26 -6.32
C THR A 6 0.23 -0.32 -4.87
N ASP A 7 -0.04 -1.53 -4.34
CA ASP A 7 -0.51 -1.68 -2.96
C ASP A 7 0.47 -1.17 -1.90
N ASN A 8 1.78 -1.17 -2.22
CA ASN A 8 2.83 -0.61 -1.38
C ASN A 8 3.46 0.66 -1.98
N GLU A 9 2.63 1.60 -2.49
CA GLU A 9 3.09 2.92 -2.92
C GLU A 9 3.95 3.57 -1.85
N PHE A 10 5.20 3.92 -2.19
CA PHE A 10 6.14 4.61 -1.30
C PHE A 10 6.29 4.11 0.16
N THR A 11 5.79 2.93 0.54
CA THR A 11 5.70 2.51 1.95
C THR A 11 7.06 2.31 2.61
N ILE A 12 8.07 1.96 1.81
CA ILE A 12 9.43 1.69 2.26
C ILE A 12 10.29 2.94 2.41
N PHE A 13 9.88 4.07 1.85
CA PHE A 13 10.66 5.29 1.92
C PHE A 13 10.36 6.01 3.22
N LYS A 14 11.42 6.29 3.98
CA LYS A 14 11.33 7.28 5.06
C LYS A 14 11.15 8.64 4.42
N TYR A 15 10.37 9.51 5.06
CA TYR A 15 10.29 10.90 4.64
C TYR A 15 11.71 11.44 4.51
N PRO A 16 12.12 11.93 3.32
CA PRO A 16 13.43 12.54 3.18
C PRO A 16 13.52 13.70 4.18
N ASP A 17 14.72 13.97 4.71
CA ASP A 17 14.96 15.14 5.55
C ASP A 17 14.67 16.40 4.71
N GLY A 18 13.42 16.89 4.78
CA GLY A 18 12.91 17.93 3.89
C GLY A 18 11.38 18.02 3.84
N TYR A 19 10.90 19.24 3.60
CA TYR A 19 9.47 19.60 3.55
C TYR A 19 8.80 19.24 2.20
N TYR A 20 9.04 18.05 1.66
CA TYR A 20 8.26 17.63 0.49
C TYR A 20 6.83 17.28 0.93
N ILE A 21 5.86 17.93 0.30
CA ILE A 21 4.43 17.80 0.61
C ILE A 21 3.75 17.27 -0.64
N SER A 22 3.43 15.99 -0.62
CA SER A 22 2.79 15.28 -1.73
C SER A 22 1.30 15.64 -1.89
N ALA A 23 0.69 16.25 -0.87
CA ALA A 23 -0.74 16.57 -0.82
C ALA A 23 -1.10 17.99 -1.29
N THR A 24 -0.26 18.64 -2.10
CA THR A 24 -0.57 19.97 -2.64
C THR A 24 -1.76 20.00 -3.61
N PHE A 25 -2.23 18.84 -4.07
CA PHE A 25 -3.38 18.72 -4.97
C PHE A 25 -4.74 18.90 -4.28
N LEU A 26 -4.80 18.91 -2.94
CA LEU A 26 -6.04 19.05 -2.16
C LEU A 26 -6.39 20.51 -1.82
N ASP A 27 -5.72 21.49 -2.45
CA ASP A 27 -5.96 22.94 -2.28
C ASP A 27 -6.07 23.38 -0.81
N PHE A 28 -5.30 22.76 0.09
CA PHE A 28 -5.21 23.20 1.47
C PHE A 28 -4.60 24.60 1.54
N GLU A 29 -5.14 25.46 2.40
CA GLU A 29 -4.59 26.80 2.67
C GLU A 29 -3.31 26.69 3.52
N ASN A 30 -3.18 25.62 4.32
CA ASN A 30 -2.05 25.36 5.21
C ASN A 30 -1.45 23.97 4.97
N PRO A 31 -0.98 23.67 3.74
CA PRO A 31 -0.62 22.31 3.33
C PRO A 31 0.51 21.71 4.18
N VAL A 32 1.47 22.54 4.63
CA VAL A 32 2.57 22.12 5.51
C VAL A 32 2.04 21.65 6.87
N ASP A 33 1.21 22.48 7.49
CA ASP A 33 0.71 22.25 8.85
C ASP A 33 -0.25 21.05 8.86
N THR A 34 -1.12 20.97 7.87
CA THR A 34 -2.07 19.87 7.65
C THR A 34 -1.35 18.54 7.47
N VAL A 35 -0.34 18.46 6.58
CA VAL A 35 0.43 17.23 6.40
C VAL A 35 1.24 16.87 7.65
N ASN A 36 1.77 17.85 8.38
CA ASN A 36 2.46 17.59 9.64
C ASN A 36 1.52 17.03 10.71
N VAL A 37 0.27 17.50 10.79
CA VAL A 37 -0.75 16.91 11.65
C VAL A 37 -0.98 15.45 11.26
N TYR A 38 -1.15 15.15 9.97
CA TYR A 38 -1.29 13.78 9.48
C TYR A 38 -0.12 12.89 9.89
N ARG A 39 1.10 13.31 9.56
CA ARG A 39 2.34 12.57 9.82
C ARG A 39 2.54 12.26 11.31
N ASN A 40 2.20 13.19 12.19
CA ASN A 40 2.44 13.05 13.63
C ASN A 40 1.33 12.29 14.37
N LYS A 41 0.08 12.34 13.88
CA LYS A 41 -1.08 11.85 14.63
C LYS A 41 -1.82 10.70 13.99
N PHE A 42 -1.72 10.55 12.67
CA PHE A 42 -2.60 9.66 11.90
C PHE A 42 -1.84 8.64 11.05
N THR A 43 -0.59 8.89 10.67
CA THR A 43 0.20 7.88 9.95
C THR A 43 0.35 6.58 10.77
N ASN A 44 0.02 5.45 10.14
CA ASN A 44 0.13 4.08 10.66
C ASN A 44 -0.63 3.83 11.97
N ILE A 45 -1.67 4.61 12.28
CA ILE A 45 -2.54 4.32 13.44
C ILE A 45 -3.43 3.09 13.20
N THR A 46 -3.70 2.78 11.94
CA THR A 46 -4.36 1.57 11.45
C THR A 46 -3.62 1.08 10.19
N PRO A 47 -3.86 -0.17 9.73
CA PRO A 47 -3.28 -0.67 8.48
C PRO A 47 -3.67 0.13 7.23
N THR A 48 -4.82 0.82 7.24
CA THR A 48 -5.33 1.63 6.12
C THR A 48 -4.69 3.01 6.05
N PHE A 49 -4.21 3.53 7.18
CA PHE A 49 -3.60 4.85 7.25
C PHE A 49 -2.11 4.79 6.96
N VAL A 50 -1.76 4.86 5.69
CA VAL A 50 -0.38 4.82 5.20
C VAL A 50 0.34 6.16 5.32
N ASN A 51 1.61 6.22 4.92
CA ASN A 51 2.38 7.46 4.93
C ASN A 51 1.76 8.52 3.98
N SER A 52 2.12 9.80 4.16
CA SER A 52 1.49 10.91 3.43
C SER A 52 1.72 10.84 1.92
N ASP A 53 2.79 10.21 1.47
CA ASP A 53 3.18 10.15 0.07
C ASP A 53 2.38 9.05 -0.65
N SER A 54 2.24 7.89 0.00
CA SER A 54 1.31 6.83 -0.41
C SER A 54 -0.12 7.35 -0.44
N SER A 55 -0.52 8.06 0.62
CA SER A 55 -1.85 8.67 0.74
C SER A 55 -2.12 9.62 -0.41
N ALA A 56 -1.14 10.45 -0.78
CA ALA A 56 -1.29 11.39 -1.89
C ALA A 56 -1.56 10.66 -3.22
N VAL A 57 -0.89 9.53 -3.48
CA VAL A 57 -1.15 8.72 -4.68
C VAL A 57 -2.55 8.13 -4.66
N PHE A 58 -2.95 7.47 -3.58
CA PHE A 58 -4.27 6.83 -3.48
C PHE A 58 -5.41 7.84 -3.55
N VAL A 59 -5.31 8.94 -2.80
CA VAL A 59 -6.32 10.01 -2.81
C VAL A 59 -6.37 10.71 -4.16
N SER A 60 -5.22 10.95 -4.81
CA SER A 60 -5.19 11.51 -6.17
C SER A 60 -5.86 10.58 -7.17
N ALA A 61 -5.52 9.28 -7.14
CA ALA A 61 -6.08 8.29 -8.04
C ALA A 61 -7.60 8.23 -7.94
N ALA A 62 -8.14 8.20 -6.71
CA ALA A 62 -9.58 8.26 -6.48
C ALA A 62 -10.20 9.58 -6.97
N THR A 63 -9.63 10.72 -6.57
CA THR A 63 -10.17 12.06 -6.88
C THR A 63 -10.19 12.34 -8.38
N TYR A 64 -9.10 12.06 -9.10
CA TYR A 64 -9.06 12.23 -10.55
C TYR A 64 -9.98 11.24 -11.27
N SER A 65 -10.08 10.00 -10.78
CA SER A 65 -10.96 9.00 -11.38
C SER A 65 -12.43 9.42 -11.26
N GLU A 66 -12.84 9.90 -10.10
CA GLU A 66 -14.17 10.44 -9.89
C GLU A 66 -14.42 11.69 -10.74
N ALA A 67 -13.53 12.68 -10.70
CA ALA A 67 -13.69 13.93 -11.44
C ALA A 67 -13.84 13.70 -12.95
N LEU A 68 -13.02 12.82 -13.53
CA LEU A 68 -13.10 12.49 -14.95
C LEU A 68 -14.32 11.66 -15.31
N THR A 69 -14.76 10.76 -14.42
CA THR A 69 -16.01 10.01 -14.60
C THR A 69 -17.20 10.95 -14.61
N ASN A 70 -17.25 11.89 -13.65
CA ASN A 70 -18.30 12.91 -13.55
C ASN A 70 -18.30 13.87 -14.75
N ALA A 71 -17.16 14.08 -15.40
CA ALA A 71 -17.05 14.82 -16.66
C ALA A 71 -17.49 14.01 -17.91
N GLY A 72 -17.98 12.78 -17.74
CA GLY A 72 -18.42 11.89 -18.82
C GLY A 72 -17.30 11.04 -19.43
N GLY A 73 -16.12 11.00 -18.80
CA GLY A 73 -15.00 10.18 -19.24
C GLY A 73 -15.17 8.70 -18.89
N ASN A 74 -14.64 7.82 -19.74
CA ASN A 74 -14.49 6.40 -19.39
C ASN A 74 -13.20 6.22 -18.58
N VAL A 75 -13.33 5.91 -17.29
CA VAL A 75 -12.19 5.71 -16.38
C VAL A 75 -12.12 4.26 -15.95
N TYR A 76 -10.91 3.74 -15.81
CA TYR A 76 -10.61 2.40 -15.33
C TYR A 76 -9.48 2.51 -14.30
N LEU A 77 -9.72 2.06 -13.06
CA LEU A 77 -8.79 2.11 -11.95
C LEU A 77 -8.27 0.70 -11.62
N PHE A 78 -6.98 0.57 -11.32
CA PHE A 78 -6.41 -0.67 -10.80
C PHE A 78 -5.41 -0.44 -9.68
N GLU A 79 -5.18 -1.51 -8.92
CA GLU A 79 -4.11 -1.62 -7.93
C GLU A 79 -3.29 -2.89 -8.20
N SER A 80 -2.00 -2.73 -8.46
CA SER A 80 -1.05 -3.84 -8.57
C SER A 80 -0.69 -4.37 -7.18
N ARG A 81 -0.90 -5.66 -6.96
CA ARG A 81 -0.60 -6.42 -5.73
C ARG A 81 0.40 -7.55 -5.97
N GLN A 82 1.05 -7.55 -7.15
CA GLN A 82 1.87 -8.65 -7.60
C GLN A 82 3.00 -8.99 -6.61
N LYS A 83 3.09 -10.27 -6.25
CA LYS A 83 4.15 -10.80 -5.39
C LYS A 83 5.48 -10.89 -6.15
N PRO A 84 6.63 -10.81 -5.44
CA PRO A 84 6.78 -10.79 -3.98
C PRO A 84 6.50 -9.43 -3.33
N PHE A 85 6.55 -8.34 -4.10
CA PHE A 85 6.35 -6.99 -3.59
C PHE A 85 6.00 -6.05 -4.75
N SER A 86 4.91 -5.32 -4.63
CA SER A 86 4.45 -4.34 -5.62
C SER A 86 4.53 -2.95 -4.99
N MET A 87 5.51 -2.16 -5.42
CA MET A 87 5.75 -0.81 -4.92
C MET A 87 5.87 0.17 -6.09
N HIS A 88 5.97 1.46 -5.78
CA HIS A 88 6.06 2.50 -6.79
C HIS A 88 6.97 2.12 -7.98
N VAL A 89 6.39 2.14 -9.20
CA VAL A 89 7.04 1.83 -10.48
C VAL A 89 7.31 0.34 -10.76
N THR A 90 7.12 -0.59 -9.83
CA THR A 90 7.42 -2.02 -10.10
C THR A 90 6.49 -2.65 -11.13
N ASP A 91 5.26 -2.16 -11.24
CA ASP A 91 4.30 -2.63 -12.24
C ASP A 91 4.65 -2.17 -13.67
N MET A 92 5.44 -1.10 -13.83
CA MET A 92 5.87 -0.60 -15.14
C MET A 92 6.59 -1.64 -15.98
N GLN A 93 7.28 -2.60 -15.36
CA GLN A 93 7.97 -3.66 -16.11
C GLN A 93 7.03 -4.45 -17.02
N TYR A 94 5.81 -4.73 -16.55
CA TYR A 94 4.80 -5.46 -17.31
C TYR A 94 4.08 -4.57 -18.35
N PHE A 95 4.05 -3.26 -18.14
CA PHE A 95 3.40 -2.31 -19.06
C PHE A 95 4.28 -1.91 -20.25
N ILE A 96 5.57 -1.69 -20.01
CA ILE A 96 6.50 -1.16 -21.03
C ILE A 96 7.66 -2.12 -21.34
N GLY A 97 7.64 -3.34 -20.79
CA GLY A 97 8.59 -4.40 -21.11
C GLY A 97 10.02 -4.15 -20.59
N ILE A 98 10.16 -3.54 -19.41
CA ILE A 98 11.47 -3.17 -18.82
C ILE A 98 11.97 -4.18 -17.76
N HIS A 99 11.68 -5.46 -17.96
CA HIS A 99 12.11 -6.54 -17.05
C HIS A 99 13.60 -6.44 -16.71
N ARG A 100 13.91 -6.56 -15.43
CA ARG A 100 15.29 -6.57 -14.93
C ARG A 100 15.76 -7.99 -14.62
N GLU A 101 14.82 -8.91 -14.51
CA GLU A 101 15.01 -10.32 -14.22
C GLU A 101 15.62 -11.02 -15.43
N LYS A 102 16.61 -11.90 -15.18
CA LYS A 102 17.21 -12.71 -16.25
C LYS A 102 16.32 -13.90 -16.65
N ASN A 103 15.53 -14.39 -15.71
CA ASN A 103 14.64 -15.53 -15.88
C ASN A 103 13.24 -15.07 -15.50
N HIS A 104 12.28 -15.25 -16.40
CA HIS A 104 10.87 -15.01 -16.12
C HIS A 104 10.25 -16.22 -15.44
N THR A 105 9.34 -15.96 -14.50
CA THR A 105 8.42 -16.98 -14.01
C THR A 105 7.23 -17.08 -14.95
N THR A 106 6.47 -18.17 -14.85
CA THR A 106 5.22 -18.33 -15.61
C THR A 106 4.24 -17.18 -15.34
N ASP A 107 4.12 -16.74 -14.08
CA ASP A 107 3.25 -15.61 -13.73
C ASP A 107 3.73 -14.30 -14.39
N MET A 108 5.05 -14.05 -14.46
CA MET A 108 5.60 -12.89 -15.17
C MET A 108 5.24 -12.90 -16.66
N ASP A 109 5.40 -14.05 -17.33
CA ASP A 109 5.04 -14.18 -18.75
C ASP A 109 3.54 -13.95 -19.00
N ILE A 110 2.68 -14.36 -18.04
CA ILE A 110 1.24 -14.09 -18.11
C ILE A 110 0.97 -12.60 -17.93
N LEU A 111 1.58 -11.95 -16.93
CA LEU A 111 1.44 -10.51 -16.69
C LEU A 111 1.86 -9.71 -17.93
N ASP A 112 2.99 -10.04 -18.55
CA ASP A 112 3.49 -9.38 -19.77
C ASP A 112 2.48 -9.42 -20.90
N SER A 113 1.93 -10.61 -21.13
CA SER A 113 0.92 -10.84 -22.16
C SER A 113 -0.37 -10.10 -21.83
N PHE A 114 -0.79 -10.15 -20.56
CA PHE A 114 -2.02 -9.56 -20.07
C PHE A 114 -1.98 -8.03 -20.16
N TYR A 115 -0.98 -7.39 -19.55
CA TYR A 115 -0.85 -5.93 -19.50
C TYR A 115 -0.60 -5.31 -20.87
N SER A 116 0.22 -5.93 -21.72
CA SER A 116 0.44 -5.46 -23.08
C SER A 116 -0.85 -5.46 -23.90
N LYS A 117 -1.64 -6.55 -23.84
CA LYS A 117 -2.93 -6.63 -24.52
C LYS A 117 -3.93 -5.62 -23.97
N LEU A 118 -3.91 -5.39 -22.67
CA LEU A 118 -4.79 -4.45 -21.99
C LEU A 118 -4.58 -3.02 -22.48
N LEU A 119 -3.33 -2.56 -22.51
CA LEU A 119 -3.01 -1.23 -23.04
C LEU A 119 -3.37 -1.10 -24.52
N VAL A 120 -3.09 -2.13 -25.32
CA VAL A 120 -3.47 -2.14 -26.75
C VAL A 120 -4.99 -2.07 -26.92
N ASN A 121 -5.75 -2.82 -26.11
CA ASN A 121 -7.21 -2.79 -26.17
C ASN A 121 -7.76 -1.44 -25.72
N PHE A 122 -7.24 -0.88 -24.62
CA PHE A 122 -7.66 0.42 -24.14
C PHE A 122 -7.39 1.53 -25.18
N THR A 123 -6.20 1.53 -25.80
CA THR A 123 -5.85 2.52 -26.83
C THR A 123 -6.65 2.37 -28.12
N LYS A 124 -6.99 1.14 -28.53
CA LYS A 124 -7.75 0.89 -29.76
C LYS A 124 -9.27 1.04 -29.60
N PHE A 125 -9.81 0.57 -28.47
CA PHE A 125 -11.25 0.39 -28.27
C PHE A 125 -11.82 1.22 -27.12
N GLY A 126 -10.97 1.91 -26.37
CA GLY A 126 -11.39 2.68 -25.19
C GLY A 126 -11.77 1.82 -23.97
N SER A 127 -11.59 0.50 -24.05
CA SER A 127 -11.87 -0.45 -22.97
C SER A 127 -10.71 -1.45 -22.81
N PRO A 128 -10.14 -1.63 -21.62
CA PRO A 128 -8.98 -2.50 -21.40
C PRO A 128 -9.34 -4.00 -21.53
N SER A 129 -10.51 -4.39 -21.04
CA SER A 129 -11.04 -5.75 -21.07
C SER A 129 -12.57 -5.72 -20.97
N PRO A 130 -13.30 -6.71 -21.52
CA PRO A 130 -14.75 -6.85 -21.31
C PRO A 130 -15.15 -7.06 -19.84
N ASN A 131 -14.27 -7.68 -19.04
CA ASN A 131 -14.52 -7.99 -17.63
C ASN A 131 -14.04 -6.89 -16.68
N TRP A 132 -13.51 -5.79 -17.22
CA TRP A 132 -13.07 -4.66 -16.41
C TRP A 132 -14.13 -3.57 -16.49
N GLU A 133 -14.88 -3.43 -15.41
CA GLU A 133 -15.92 -2.42 -15.31
C GLU A 133 -15.33 -1.01 -15.25
N LYS A 134 -16.03 -0.03 -15.83
CA LYS A 134 -15.66 1.38 -15.67
C LYS A 134 -15.75 1.76 -14.20
N TYR A 135 -14.93 2.72 -13.80
CA TYR A 135 -14.98 3.32 -12.47
C TYR A 135 -16.37 3.93 -12.23
N ASP A 136 -16.94 3.59 -11.09
CA ASP A 136 -18.21 4.03 -10.54
C ASP A 136 -17.90 4.68 -9.18
N PRO A 137 -17.99 6.01 -9.06
CA PRO A 137 -17.68 6.72 -7.83
C PRO A 137 -18.48 6.21 -6.62
N SER A 138 -19.71 5.70 -6.84
CA SER A 138 -20.55 5.18 -5.75
C SER A 138 -20.06 3.85 -5.15
N LYS A 139 -19.22 3.11 -5.89
CA LYS A 139 -18.64 1.83 -5.47
C LYS A 139 -17.15 1.93 -5.17
N MET A 140 -16.49 2.95 -5.72
CA MET A 140 -15.03 3.04 -5.79
C MET A 140 -14.41 1.74 -6.31
N ASN A 141 -14.99 1.18 -7.38
CA ASN A 141 -14.57 -0.10 -7.92
C ASN A 141 -13.23 0.00 -8.66
N PHE A 142 -12.43 -1.04 -8.56
CA PHE A 142 -11.10 -1.11 -9.16
C PHE A 142 -10.74 -2.55 -9.50
N MET A 143 -9.80 -2.74 -10.42
CA MET A 143 -9.22 -4.05 -10.69
C MET A 143 -8.05 -4.31 -9.73
N ALA A 144 -8.19 -5.30 -8.85
CA ALA A 144 -7.07 -5.83 -8.09
C ALA A 144 -6.24 -6.73 -9.01
N MET A 145 -5.01 -6.29 -9.28
CA MET A 145 -4.11 -6.91 -10.24
C MET A 145 -3.08 -7.79 -9.52
N GLU A 146 -3.33 -9.10 -9.53
CA GLU A 146 -2.45 -10.13 -8.98
C GLU A 146 -2.61 -11.40 -9.81
N ILE A 147 -1.50 -12.09 -10.06
CA ILE A 147 -1.48 -13.41 -10.68
C ILE A 147 -0.59 -14.31 -9.84
N ASP A 148 -1.16 -15.46 -9.46
CA ASP A 148 -0.44 -16.58 -8.87
C ASP A 148 -1.07 -17.87 -9.44
N THR A 149 -0.40 -18.48 -10.40
CA THR A 149 -0.91 -19.69 -11.07
C THR A 149 -0.91 -20.92 -10.18
N GLU A 150 -0.06 -20.97 -9.16
CA GLU A 150 -0.01 -22.09 -8.22
C GLU A 150 -1.20 -22.05 -7.26
N GLN A 151 -1.61 -20.85 -6.85
CA GLN A 151 -2.76 -20.62 -5.97
C GLN A 151 -4.07 -20.38 -6.72
N GLY A 152 -4.02 -20.25 -8.05
CA GLY A 152 -5.18 -19.94 -8.88
C GLY A 152 -5.71 -18.53 -8.68
N ILE A 153 -4.85 -17.58 -8.31
CA ILE A 153 -5.19 -16.17 -8.16
C ILE A 153 -5.14 -15.51 -9.54
N GLU A 154 -6.22 -14.83 -9.89
CA GLU A 154 -6.37 -14.07 -11.13
C GLU A 154 -6.84 -12.64 -10.82
N PRO A 155 -6.65 -11.69 -11.75
CA PRO A 155 -7.13 -10.33 -11.57
C PRO A 155 -8.65 -10.29 -11.41
N LYS A 156 -9.12 -9.49 -10.45
CA LYS A 156 -10.54 -9.43 -10.10
C LYS A 156 -11.00 -8.01 -9.79
N MET A 157 -12.28 -7.74 -10.06
CA MET A 157 -12.92 -6.49 -9.65
C MET A 157 -13.18 -6.49 -8.14
N GLU A 158 -12.80 -5.41 -7.48
CA GLU A 158 -13.09 -5.12 -6.07
C GLU A 158 -13.76 -3.75 -5.95
N ASN A 159 -14.29 -3.44 -4.76
CA ASN A 159 -14.93 -2.16 -4.42
C ASN A 159 -14.23 -1.55 -3.21
N GLY A 160 -14.52 -0.27 -2.92
CA GLY A 160 -14.01 0.42 -1.74
C GLY A 160 -12.50 0.74 -1.82
N PHE A 161 -12.02 1.14 -3.00
CA PHE A 161 -10.62 1.54 -3.21
C PHE A 161 -10.14 2.56 -2.17
N HIS A 162 -9.35 2.10 -1.19
CA HIS A 162 -8.81 2.91 -0.08
C HIS A 162 -9.85 3.83 0.59
N GLU A 163 -11.12 3.41 0.64
CA GLU A 163 -12.25 4.29 0.96
C GLU A 163 -12.07 5.05 2.29
N GLU A 164 -11.62 4.35 3.34
CA GLU A 164 -11.40 4.95 4.66
C GLU A 164 -10.35 6.08 4.61
N LEU A 165 -9.21 5.82 3.96
CA LEU A 165 -8.13 6.78 3.82
C LEU A 165 -8.56 7.96 2.94
N VAL A 166 -9.20 7.68 1.80
CA VAL A 166 -9.68 8.70 0.86
C VAL A 166 -10.67 9.64 1.55
N ASN A 167 -11.67 9.10 2.22
CA ASN A 167 -12.65 9.89 2.95
C ASN A 167 -12.00 10.71 4.06
N PHE A 168 -11.02 10.15 4.76
CA PHE A 168 -10.30 10.89 5.80
C PHE A 168 -9.57 12.13 5.25
N TRP A 169 -8.87 11.99 4.13
CA TRP A 169 -8.19 13.12 3.50
C TRP A 169 -9.15 14.16 2.92
N LEU A 170 -10.24 13.73 2.29
CA LEU A 170 -11.20 14.65 1.66
C LEU A 170 -12.13 15.35 2.66
N ILE A 171 -12.36 14.77 3.83
CA ILE A 171 -13.30 15.30 4.84
C ILE A 171 -12.55 15.81 6.06
N ASN A 172 -11.82 14.93 6.76
CA ASN A 172 -11.23 15.27 8.05
C ASN A 172 -10.03 16.20 7.91
N MET A 173 -9.16 15.96 6.93
CA MET A 173 -7.98 16.83 6.72
C MET A 173 -8.39 18.22 6.22
N MET A 174 -9.45 18.35 5.43
CA MET A 174 -10.03 19.65 5.06
C MET A 174 -10.56 20.42 6.29
N GLN A 175 -11.18 19.72 7.24
CA GLN A 175 -11.62 20.35 8.49
C GLN A 175 -10.42 20.75 9.37
N ILE A 176 -9.36 19.94 9.42
CA ILE A 176 -8.13 20.28 10.13
C ILE A 176 -7.51 21.54 9.54
N ASP A 177 -7.45 21.66 8.21
CA ASP A 177 -6.94 22.85 7.53
C ASP A 177 -7.73 24.11 7.93
N ARG A 178 -9.07 24.04 7.92
CA ARG A 178 -9.93 25.16 8.38
C ARG A 178 -9.68 25.55 9.83
N ASN A 179 -9.52 24.58 10.72
CA ASN A 179 -9.22 24.84 12.13
C ASN A 179 -7.86 25.55 12.30
N ILE A 180 -6.87 25.19 11.46
CA ILE A 180 -5.57 25.87 11.47
C ILE A 180 -5.72 27.34 11.04
N ILE A 181 -6.56 27.64 10.05
CA ILE A 181 -6.88 29.03 9.65
C ILE A 181 -7.45 29.81 10.84
N GLU A 182 -8.45 29.26 11.53
CA GLU A 182 -9.08 29.92 12.69
C GLU A 182 -8.08 30.17 13.82
N MET A 183 -7.22 29.19 14.14
CA MET A 183 -6.18 29.34 15.15
C MET A 183 -5.17 30.44 14.77
N LYS A 184 -4.81 30.56 13.49
CA LYS A 184 -3.92 31.61 12.99
C LYS A 184 -4.56 33.00 13.13
N LEU A 185 -5.85 33.12 12.80
CA LEU A 185 -6.59 34.38 12.94
C LEU A 185 -6.74 34.81 14.41
N ASN A 186 -6.89 33.87 15.33
CA ASN A 186 -7.04 34.14 16.76
C ASN A 186 -5.70 34.36 17.49
N GLY A 187 -4.56 34.22 16.80
CA GLY A 187 -3.23 34.32 17.40
C GLY A 187 -2.88 33.14 18.32
N GLU A 188 -3.61 32.03 18.23
CA GLU A 188 -3.43 30.82 19.04
C GLU A 188 -2.51 29.79 18.34
N TYR A 189 -2.08 30.08 17.12
CA TYR A 189 -1.25 29.19 16.32
C TYR A 189 0.25 29.33 16.66
N ASN A 190 0.83 28.30 17.27
CA ASN A 190 2.27 28.19 17.46
C ASN A 190 2.86 27.21 16.44
N SER A 191 3.49 27.74 15.38
CA SER A 191 4.09 26.94 14.30
C SER A 191 5.44 26.31 14.65
N PHE A 192 5.92 26.48 15.89
CA PHE A 192 7.27 26.10 16.25
C PHE A 192 7.35 24.59 16.57
N ASP A 193 8.09 23.88 15.70
CA ASP A 193 8.58 22.50 15.82
C ASP A 193 7.88 21.40 14.99
N GLY A 194 7.13 21.74 13.93
CA GLY A 194 6.50 20.71 13.07
C GLY A 194 5.49 19.81 13.81
N ARG A 195 5.27 20.06 15.09
CA ARG A 195 4.24 19.54 15.95
C ARG A 195 3.21 20.65 16.07
N ALA A 196 2.26 20.68 15.16
CA ALA A 196 1.01 21.38 15.42
C ALA A 196 0.39 20.74 16.67
N GLN A 197 0.69 21.30 17.85
CA GLN A 197 -0.01 20.99 19.08
C GLN A 197 -1.39 21.64 18.95
N LEU A 198 -2.30 20.95 18.26
CA LEU A 198 -3.71 21.17 18.49
C LEU A 198 -3.95 20.82 19.95
N THR A 199 -4.14 21.84 20.78
CA THR A 199 -4.63 21.67 22.14
C THR A 199 -5.97 20.96 22.04
N THR A 200 -6.09 19.83 22.72
CA THR A 200 -7.28 18.95 22.72
C THR A 200 -8.55 19.62 23.25
N LYS A 201 -8.49 20.92 23.61
CA LYS A 201 -9.64 21.71 24.04
C LYS A 201 -10.56 22.15 22.90
N HIS A 202 -10.06 22.27 21.67
CA HIS A 202 -10.85 22.82 20.55
C HIS A 202 -11.00 21.91 19.33
N ILE A 203 -10.35 20.74 19.28
CA ILE A 203 -10.80 19.69 18.36
C ILE A 203 -12.03 19.04 18.99
N GLY A 204 -13.18 19.66 18.80
CA GLY A 204 -14.42 18.90 18.76
C GLY A 204 -14.31 17.94 17.59
N VAL A 205 -13.66 16.79 17.79
CA VAL A 205 -13.98 15.62 16.98
C VAL A 205 -15.47 15.43 17.26
N PRO A 206 -16.35 15.61 16.26
CA PRO A 206 -17.75 15.37 16.48
C PRO A 206 -17.86 13.91 16.90
N THR A 207 -18.17 13.66 18.17
CA THR A 207 -18.50 12.34 18.73
C THR A 207 -19.80 11.76 18.13
N SER A 208 -20.24 12.29 16.98
CA SER A 208 -21.50 11.98 16.33
C SER A 208 -21.42 11.88 14.80
N LEU A 209 -20.24 11.96 14.17
CA LEU A 209 -20.14 11.38 12.83
C LEU A 209 -20.08 9.87 13.00
N PRO A 210 -21.00 9.10 12.36
CA PRO A 210 -20.87 7.65 12.37
C PRO A 210 -19.55 7.37 11.67
N ILE A 211 -18.56 6.92 12.44
CA ILE A 211 -17.45 6.17 11.88
C ILE A 211 -18.15 4.98 11.22
N ILE A 212 -18.32 5.04 9.90
CA ILE A 212 -18.73 3.88 9.13
C ILE A 212 -17.51 2.98 9.19
N TYR A 213 -17.42 2.19 10.26
CA TYR A 213 -16.59 1.01 10.28
C TYR A 213 -17.14 0.13 9.16
N ALA A 214 -16.44 0.08 8.03
CA ALA A 214 -16.50 -1.09 7.19
C ALA A 214 -16.25 -2.29 8.11
N PRO A 215 -17.05 -3.37 8.04
CA PRO A 215 -16.84 -4.52 8.90
C PRO A 215 -15.40 -4.99 8.69
N ALA A 216 -14.65 -5.06 9.79
CA ALA A 216 -13.30 -5.58 9.79
C ALA A 216 -13.31 -6.89 9.02
N VAL A 217 -12.51 -6.97 7.95
CA VAL A 217 -12.09 -8.26 7.39
C VAL A 217 -11.19 -8.85 8.47
N SER A 218 -11.83 -9.51 9.44
CA SER A 218 -11.17 -10.41 10.36
C SER A 218 -10.76 -11.60 9.52
N ASP A 219 -9.57 -11.52 8.94
CA ASP A 219 -8.87 -12.72 8.51
C ASP A 219 -8.03 -13.19 9.71
N PRO A 220 -8.56 -14.08 10.57
CA PRO A 220 -7.92 -14.46 11.82
C PRO A 220 -6.55 -15.09 11.61
N GLU A 221 -6.28 -15.65 10.43
CA GLU A 221 -5.00 -16.30 10.12
C GLU A 221 -3.83 -15.31 10.06
N ASN A 222 -4.04 -14.07 9.59
CA ASN A 222 -2.98 -13.07 9.48
C ASN A 222 -2.63 -12.43 10.85
N LEU A 223 -3.61 -12.32 11.75
CA LEU A 223 -3.39 -11.82 13.10
C LEU A 223 -2.65 -12.84 13.98
N GLU A 224 -2.91 -14.14 13.81
CA GLU A 224 -2.16 -15.18 14.51
C GLU A 224 -0.70 -15.23 14.07
N LEU A 225 -0.42 -15.07 12.77
CA LEU A 225 0.95 -15.07 12.25
C LEU A 225 1.80 -13.91 12.81
N ILE A 226 1.24 -12.70 12.83
CA ILE A 226 1.88 -11.50 13.38
C ILE A 226 2.05 -11.62 14.91
N SER A 227 1.08 -12.24 15.59
CA SER A 227 1.15 -12.53 17.03
C SER A 227 2.31 -13.48 17.36
N VAL A 228 2.47 -14.57 16.59
CA VAL A 228 3.53 -15.56 16.80
C VAL A 228 4.92 -14.98 16.51
N LEU A 229 5.06 -14.16 15.46
CA LEU A 229 6.33 -13.52 15.10
C LEU A 229 6.87 -12.56 16.18
N ASN A 230 5.97 -11.95 16.97
CA ASN A 230 6.35 -11.04 18.05
C ASN A 230 6.65 -11.74 19.39
N GLN A 231 6.51 -13.07 19.47
CA GLN A 231 6.78 -13.82 20.70
C GLN A 231 8.27 -14.16 20.83
N TRP A 232 8.89 -13.83 21.97
CA TRP A 232 10.32 -14.09 22.21
C TRP A 232 10.71 -15.57 22.06
N TRP A 233 9.80 -16.50 22.35
CA TRP A 233 10.06 -17.95 22.27
C TRP A 233 10.19 -18.43 20.81
N PHE A 234 9.59 -17.75 19.84
CA PHE A 234 9.69 -18.08 18.42
C PHE A 234 11.16 -18.01 17.93
N TYR A 235 11.87 -16.96 18.32
CA TYR A 235 13.29 -16.80 18.00
C TYR A 235 14.18 -17.82 18.71
N VAL A 236 13.81 -18.23 19.94
CA VAL A 236 14.49 -19.32 20.65
C VAL A 236 14.33 -20.65 19.91
N SER A 237 13.14 -20.94 19.37
CA SER A 237 12.89 -22.12 18.55
C SER A 237 13.70 -22.13 17.26
N ILE A 238 13.82 -20.99 16.57
CA ILE A 238 14.67 -20.85 15.37
C ILE A 238 16.15 -21.10 15.69
N LEU A 239 16.65 -20.51 16.78
CA LEU A 239 18.03 -20.72 17.22
C LEU A 239 18.31 -22.21 17.51
N LEU A 240 17.38 -22.87 18.19
CA LEU A 240 17.50 -24.28 18.57
C LEU A 240 17.47 -25.20 17.34
N LEU A 241 16.63 -24.89 16.33
CA LEU A 241 16.65 -25.56 15.04
C LEU A 241 18.01 -25.42 14.35
N PHE A 242 18.60 -24.23 14.36
CA PHE A 242 19.89 -23.95 13.75
C PHE A 242 21.03 -24.74 14.42
N VAL A 243 20.98 -24.86 15.75
CA VAL A 243 21.93 -25.69 16.52
C VAL A 243 21.78 -27.17 16.17
N ILE A 244 20.55 -27.70 16.10
CA ILE A 244 20.30 -29.09 15.72
C ILE A 244 20.85 -29.38 14.31
N VAL A 245 20.56 -28.53 13.33
CA VAL A 245 21.05 -28.69 11.95
C VAL A 245 22.58 -28.64 11.92
N SER A 246 23.20 -27.73 12.69
CA SER A 246 24.66 -27.63 12.78
C SER A 246 25.29 -28.88 13.39
N VAL A 247 24.70 -29.44 14.45
CA VAL A 247 25.16 -30.68 15.08
C VAL A 247 25.01 -31.86 14.12
N LEU A 248 23.86 -31.99 13.44
CA LEU A 248 23.64 -33.01 12.43
C LEU A 248 24.67 -32.91 11.30
N PHE A 249 24.96 -31.70 10.83
CA PHE A 249 25.98 -31.47 9.81
C PHE A 249 27.37 -31.90 10.28
N ILE A 250 27.76 -31.58 11.52
CA ILE A 250 29.04 -32.02 12.10
C ILE A 250 29.11 -33.54 12.24
N VAL A 251 28.04 -34.18 12.73
CA VAL A 251 27.97 -35.64 12.89
C VAL A 251 28.03 -36.34 11.52
N CYS A 252 27.27 -35.88 10.53
CA CYS A 252 27.33 -36.39 9.16
C CYS A 252 28.72 -36.22 8.56
N LYS A 253 29.36 -35.06 8.73
CA LYS A 253 30.72 -34.80 8.24
C LYS A 253 31.76 -35.71 8.92
N LYS A 254 31.59 -36.00 10.22
CA LYS A 254 32.44 -36.94 10.97
C LYS A 254 32.23 -38.38 10.50
N ALA A 255 30.99 -38.81 10.25
CA ALA A 255 30.66 -40.13 9.72
C ALA A 255 31.22 -40.37 8.30
N VAL A 256 31.24 -39.32 7.45
CA VAL A 256 31.87 -39.36 6.13
C VAL A 256 33.39 -39.50 6.23
N ASN A 257 34.03 -38.85 7.21
CA ASN A 257 35.47 -38.95 7.42
C ASN A 257 35.92 -40.30 8.02
N VAL A 258 35.09 -40.97 8.82
CA VAL A 258 35.40 -42.31 9.37
C VAL A 258 35.42 -43.38 8.26
N LYS A 259 34.66 -43.21 7.17
CA LYS A 259 34.70 -44.10 5.99
C LYS A 259 35.92 -43.88 5.07
N ARG A 260 36.78 -42.90 5.36
CA ARG A 260 38.01 -42.59 4.60
C ARG A 260 39.30 -42.81 5.39
N GLN A 261 39.33 -43.77 6.31
CA GLN A 261 40.60 -44.31 6.79
C GLN A 261 40.99 -45.51 5.91
N PRO A 262 42.11 -45.46 5.16
CA PRO A 262 42.62 -46.63 4.47
C PRO A 262 43.05 -47.66 5.52
N LEU A 263 42.58 -48.90 5.36
CA LEU A 263 43.17 -50.06 6.02
C LEU A 263 44.63 -50.15 5.55
N LEU A 264 45.55 -49.73 6.40
CA LEU A 264 46.97 -50.03 6.22
C LEU A 264 47.14 -51.54 6.34
N VAL A 265 47.62 -52.13 5.24
CA VAL A 265 48.47 -53.33 5.21
C VAL A 265 49.78 -53.02 5.92
#